data_AF-A0A2H0TLX5-F1
#
_entry.id   AF-A0A2H0TLX5-F1
#
_cell.length_a   1.000
_cell.length_b   1.000
_cell.length_c   1.000
_cell.angle_alpha   90.00
_cell.angle_beta   90.00
_cell.angle_gamma   90.00
#
_symmetry.space_group_name_H-M   'P 1'
#
loop_
_entity.id
_entity.type
_entity.pdbx_description
1 polymer ?
#
loop_
_entity_poly.entity_id
_entity_poly.type
_entity_poly.pdbx_seq_one_letter_code
_entity_poly.pdbx_strand_id
1 'polypeptide(L)'
;MNGEKKRLIIIDSNSLIHRAYHALPPLTTKKGELVNAVYGFLLVFLKALKEFQPDYIAACFDLPGPTFRHKKFKEYKAKRPPTPEELCQQIPKVKEVLKSFDVPIFEKEGFEADDIIGTISNLAPRKQAWPEVETVILSGDLDTLQLVNPCTKVYALRKGVKDTVLYDIEKVKEKFQGLIPEQILDFKSLRGDASDNIPGVTGVGEKTAIELLLKFGSLENIYKEIEEDKS
;
A
#
# COMPACT_ATOMS: atom_id res chain seq x y z
N MET A 1 -35.04 -0.67 -2.46
CA MET A 1 -33.94 -1.13 -1.59
C MET A 1 -33.11 0.10 -1.29
N ASN A 2 -32.98 0.52 -0.03
CA ASN A 2 -32.14 1.68 0.29
C ASN A 2 -30.70 1.35 -0.14
N GLY A 3 -30.23 2.08 -1.16
CA GLY A 3 -28.91 1.93 -1.76
C GLY A 3 -27.83 2.51 -0.86
N GLU A 4 -27.66 1.95 0.34
CA GLU A 4 -26.53 2.29 1.20
C GLU A 4 -25.27 1.63 0.65
N LYS A 5 -24.34 2.49 0.22
CA LYS A 5 -22.98 2.12 -0.16
C LYS A 5 -22.31 1.41 1.02
N LYS A 6 -21.91 0.17 0.80
CA LYS A 6 -21.18 -0.63 1.80
C LYS A 6 -19.71 -0.25 1.80
N ARG A 7 -19.01 -0.48 2.91
CA ARG A 7 -17.58 -0.15 3.03
C ARG A 7 -16.74 -1.37 3.37
N LEU A 8 -15.68 -1.56 2.58
CA LEU A 8 -14.63 -2.55 2.77
C LEU A 8 -13.34 -1.85 3.22
N ILE A 9 -12.74 -2.32 4.31
CA ILE A 9 -11.35 -1.98 4.66
C ILE A 9 -10.43 -3.13 4.25
N ILE A 10 -9.35 -2.80 3.54
CA ILE A 10 -8.26 -3.74 3.25
C ILE A 10 -7.02 -3.26 3.99
N ILE A 11 -6.47 -4.09 4.86
CA ILE A 11 -5.34 -3.74 5.72
C ILE A 11 -4.05 -4.29 5.10
N ASP A 12 -3.13 -3.39 4.74
CA ASP A 12 -1.74 -3.73 4.47
C ASP A 12 -1.01 -3.92 5.81
N SER A 13 -0.99 -5.17 6.27
CA SER A 13 -0.62 -5.44 7.66
C SER A 13 0.87 -5.27 7.89
N ASN A 14 1.71 -5.74 6.95
CA ASN A 14 3.16 -5.63 7.05
C ASN A 14 3.59 -4.16 7.09
N SER A 15 3.04 -3.31 6.20
CA SER A 15 3.40 -1.89 6.17
C SER A 15 3.03 -1.17 7.47
N LEU A 16 1.83 -1.43 8.02
CA LEU A 16 1.40 -0.83 9.29
C LEU A 16 2.22 -1.31 10.48
N ILE A 17 2.56 -2.61 10.53
CA ILE A 17 3.39 -3.20 11.59
C ILE A 17 4.77 -2.54 11.59
N HIS A 18 5.41 -2.41 10.42
CA HIS A 18 6.69 -1.72 10.29
C HIS A 18 6.60 -0.25 10.71
N ARG A 19 5.57 0.48 10.25
CA ARG A 19 5.34 1.88 10.66
C ARG A 19 5.18 2.01 12.16
N ALA A 20 4.37 1.15 12.79
CA ALA A 20 4.14 1.15 14.23
C ALA A 20 5.42 0.88 15.02
N TYR A 21 6.22 -0.10 14.59
CA TYR A 21 7.47 -0.48 15.22
C TYR A 21 8.47 0.69 15.29
N HIS A 22 8.63 1.42 14.18
CA HIS A 22 9.58 2.54 14.11
C HIS A 22 9.03 3.84 14.71
N ALA A 23 7.71 4.02 14.75
CA ALA A 23 7.08 5.23 15.25
C ALA A 23 6.97 5.28 16.78
N LEU A 24 6.90 4.13 17.44
CA LEU A 24 6.66 4.03 18.87
C LEU A 24 7.92 3.56 19.61
N PRO A 25 8.17 4.08 20.83
CA PRO A 25 9.25 3.57 21.65
C PRO A 25 9.02 2.08 21.98
N PRO A 26 10.07 1.33 22.38
CA PRO A 26 9.90 -0.03 22.87
C PRO A 26 8.88 -0.07 24.02
N LEU A 27 7.84 -0.89 23.85
CA LEU A 27 6.80 -1.12 24.86
C LEU A 27 6.81 -2.61 25.17
N THR A 28 6.90 -2.96 26.45
CA THR A 28 6.97 -4.36 26.89
C THR A 28 5.78 -4.74 27.75
N THR A 29 5.39 -6.01 27.68
CA THR A 29 4.43 -6.59 28.63
C THR A 29 5.10 -6.79 30.00
N LYS A 30 4.31 -7.15 31.02
CA LYS A 30 4.84 -7.54 32.34
C LYS A 30 5.84 -8.71 32.29
N LYS A 31 5.81 -9.52 31.22
CA LYS A 31 6.73 -10.65 30.99
C LYS A 31 7.99 -10.24 30.21
N GLY A 32 8.14 -8.96 29.87
CA GLY A 32 9.28 -8.44 29.10
C GLY A 32 9.14 -8.55 27.58
N GLU A 33 8.03 -9.09 27.07
CA GLU A 33 7.81 -9.26 25.62
C GLU A 33 7.56 -7.90 24.94
N LEU A 34 8.27 -7.62 23.85
CA LEU A 34 8.11 -6.39 23.06
C LEU A 34 6.79 -6.42 22.27
N VAL A 35 6.00 -5.35 22.37
CA VAL A 35 4.64 -5.24 21.80
C VAL A 35 4.32 -3.84 21.23
N ASN A 36 5.34 -3.00 21.00
CA ASN A 36 5.14 -1.66 20.45
C ASN A 36 4.50 -1.66 19.05
N ALA A 37 4.87 -2.61 18.19
CA ALA A 37 4.28 -2.75 16.86
C ALA A 37 2.81 -3.21 16.95
N VAL A 38 2.53 -4.19 17.83
CA VAL A 38 1.15 -4.68 18.08
C VAL A 38 0.25 -3.54 18.59
N TYR A 39 0.75 -2.77 19.56
CA TYR A 39 0.02 -1.63 20.12
C TYR A 39 -0.25 -0.55 19.07
N GLY A 40 0.77 -0.17 18.30
CA GLY A 40 0.60 0.84 17.24
C GLY A 40 -0.33 0.38 16.12
N PHE A 41 -0.23 -0.88 15.69
CA PHE A 41 -1.16 -1.47 14.73
C PHE A 41 -2.60 -1.38 15.24
N LEU A 42 -2.85 -1.79 16.49
CA LEU A 42 -4.17 -1.73 17.11
C LEU A 42 -4.74 -0.32 17.19
N LEU A 43 -3.91 0.69 17.51
CA LEU A 43 -4.36 2.09 17.52
C LEU A 43 -4.87 2.53 16.15
N VAL A 44 -4.15 2.20 15.09
CA VAL A 44 -4.53 2.56 13.72
C VAL A 44 -5.75 1.78 13.27
N PHE A 45 -5.79 0.47 13.56
CA PHE A 45 -6.92 -0.40 13.24
C PHE A 45 -8.22 0.08 13.93
N LEU A 46 -8.20 0.29 15.25
CA LEU A 46 -9.37 0.76 15.99
C LEU A 46 -9.81 2.16 15.57
N LYS A 47 -8.86 3.04 15.23
CA LYS A 47 -9.17 4.35 14.67
C LYS A 47 -9.90 4.21 13.33
N ALA A 48 -9.42 3.35 12.45
CA ALA A 48 -10.06 3.09 11.16
C ALA A 48 -11.47 2.49 11.34
N LEU A 49 -11.67 1.54 12.27
CA LEU A 49 -13.00 1.01 12.59
C LEU A 49 -13.96 2.12 13.03
N LYS A 50 -13.50 3.03 13.90
CA LYS A 50 -14.32 4.13 14.41
C LYS A 50 -14.64 5.17 13.34
N GLU A 51 -13.68 5.51 12.50
CA GLU A 51 -13.81 6.55 11.48
C GLU A 51 -14.66 6.08 10.29
N PHE A 52 -14.49 4.83 9.88
CA PHE A 52 -15.09 4.30 8.65
C PHE A 52 -16.28 3.38 8.90
N GLN A 53 -16.47 2.82 10.10
CA GLN A 53 -17.57 1.90 10.40
C GLN A 53 -17.79 0.85 9.28
N PRO A 54 -16.76 0.07 8.92
CA PRO A 54 -16.82 -0.80 7.75
C PRO A 54 -17.82 -1.94 7.93
N ASP A 55 -18.43 -2.38 6.83
CA ASP A 55 -19.21 -3.62 6.78
C ASP A 55 -18.32 -4.84 6.59
N TYR A 56 -17.18 -4.66 5.92
CA TYR A 56 -16.24 -5.73 5.57
C TYR A 56 -14.81 -5.33 5.88
N ILE A 57 -14.00 -6.30 6.29
CA ILE A 57 -12.59 -6.11 6.58
C ILE A 57 -11.81 -7.30 6.02
N ALA A 58 -10.64 -7.04 5.44
CA ALA A 58 -9.67 -8.06 5.06
C ALA A 58 -8.26 -7.60 5.45
N ALA A 59 -7.45 -8.51 5.98
CA ALA A 59 -6.05 -8.23 6.28
C ALA A 59 -5.13 -8.99 5.33
N CYS A 60 -4.18 -8.29 4.71
CA CYS A 60 -3.20 -8.87 3.79
C CYS A 60 -1.83 -8.90 4.47
N PHE A 61 -1.13 -10.03 4.34
CA PHE A 61 0.23 -10.24 4.86
C PHE A 61 1.15 -10.78 3.78
N ASP A 62 2.43 -10.39 3.86
CA ASP A 62 3.49 -11.03 3.09
C ASP A 62 3.85 -12.40 3.69
N LEU A 63 4.23 -13.33 2.83
CA LEU A 63 4.88 -14.58 3.22
C LEU A 63 6.39 -14.51 2.94
N PRO A 64 7.21 -15.22 3.75
CA PRO A 64 8.63 -15.32 3.48
C PRO A 64 8.87 -16.07 2.16
N GLY A 65 9.84 -15.59 1.38
CA GLY A 65 10.29 -16.25 0.15
C GLY A 65 10.32 -15.33 -1.06
N PRO A 66 10.93 -15.79 -2.17
CA PRO A 66 11.05 -14.99 -3.38
C PRO A 66 9.70 -14.90 -4.11
N THR A 67 9.37 -13.70 -4.56
CA THR A 67 8.21 -13.42 -5.41
C THR A 67 8.58 -13.50 -6.90
N PHE A 68 7.59 -13.36 -7.78
CA PHE A 68 7.87 -13.25 -9.22
C PHE A 68 8.78 -12.06 -9.57
N ARG A 69 8.77 -10.99 -8.76
CA ARG A 69 9.66 -9.83 -8.92
C ARG A 69 11.13 -10.22 -8.77
N HIS A 70 11.46 -11.03 -7.76
CA HIS A 70 12.83 -11.53 -7.52
C HIS A 70 13.33 -12.43 -8.67
N LYS A 71 12.42 -13.17 -9.32
CA LYS A 71 12.75 -14.00 -10.49
C LYS A 71 13.06 -13.14 -11.72
N LYS A 72 12.35 -12.02 -11.88
CA LYS A 72 12.52 -11.09 -13.02
C LYS A 72 13.71 -10.15 -12.84
N PHE A 73 13.98 -9.70 -11.62
CA PHE A 73 15.05 -8.77 -11.30
C PHE A 73 15.74 -9.19 -9.99
N LYS A 74 16.95 -9.74 -10.11
CA LYS A 74 17.69 -10.32 -8.97
C LYS A 74 18.04 -9.30 -7.89
N GLU A 75 18.23 -8.03 -8.25
CA GLU A 75 18.58 -6.98 -7.30
C GLU A 75 17.37 -6.33 -6.63
N TYR A 76 16.15 -6.82 -6.93
CA TYR A 76 14.92 -6.33 -6.31
C TYR A 76 14.99 -6.47 -4.78
N LYS A 77 14.79 -5.37 -4.06
CA LYS A 77 14.87 -5.28 -2.59
C LYS A 77 16.20 -5.78 -1.98
N ALA A 78 17.25 -6.01 -2.79
CA ALA A 78 18.50 -6.62 -2.34
C ALA A 78 19.27 -5.76 -1.31
N LYS A 79 19.03 -4.45 -1.28
CA LYS A 79 19.62 -3.51 -0.30
C LYS A 79 18.76 -3.31 0.95
N ARG A 80 17.58 -3.93 1.04
CA ARG A 80 16.75 -3.79 2.24
C ARG A 80 17.39 -4.54 3.40
N PRO A 81 17.53 -3.91 4.59
CA PRO A 81 18.00 -4.63 5.76
C PRO A 81 17.00 -5.73 6.14
N PRO A 82 17.47 -6.84 6.74
CA PRO A 82 16.57 -7.85 7.25
C PRO A 82 15.63 -7.26 8.30
N THR A 83 14.39 -7.73 8.32
CA THR A 83 13.41 -7.37 9.35
C THR A 83 13.96 -7.75 10.74
N PRO A 84 13.98 -6.82 11.72
CA PRO A 84 14.45 -7.12 13.08
C PRO A 84 13.70 -8.31 13.69
N GLU A 85 14.41 -9.18 14.41
CA GLU A 85 13.81 -10.38 15.00
C GLU A 85 12.68 -10.02 15.97
N GLU A 86 12.86 -8.94 16.74
CA GLU A 86 11.88 -8.42 17.69
C GLU A 86 10.60 -7.92 16.99
N LEU A 87 10.69 -7.52 15.73
CA LEU A 87 9.53 -7.19 14.91
C LEU A 87 8.85 -8.46 14.38
N CYS A 88 9.63 -9.43 13.90
CA CYS A 88 9.12 -10.72 13.44
C CYS A 88 8.30 -11.44 14.53
N GLN A 89 8.76 -11.39 15.79
CA GLN A 89 8.05 -11.96 16.94
C GLN A 89 6.69 -11.31 17.23
N GLN A 90 6.46 -10.08 16.76
CA GLN A 90 5.20 -9.36 16.95
C GLN A 90 4.16 -9.64 15.86
N ILE A 91 4.57 -10.11 14.67
CA ILE A 91 3.66 -10.40 13.55
C ILE A 91 2.60 -11.46 13.91
N PRO A 92 2.95 -12.61 14.53
CA PRO A 92 1.96 -13.60 14.95
C PRO A 92 0.92 -13.03 15.92
N LYS A 93 1.32 -12.16 16.85
CA LYS A 93 0.41 -11.51 17.81
C LYS A 93 -0.59 -10.60 17.11
N VAL A 94 -0.18 -9.89 16.06
CA VAL A 94 -1.12 -9.09 15.24
C VAL A 94 -2.13 -9.99 14.54
N LYS A 95 -1.70 -11.15 14.01
CA LYS A 95 -2.62 -12.13 13.42
C LYS A 95 -3.62 -12.69 14.45
N GLU A 96 -3.18 -12.99 15.67
CA GLU A 96 -4.05 -13.43 16.77
C GLU A 96 -5.10 -12.38 17.14
N VAL A 97 -4.69 -11.11 17.23
CA VAL A 97 -5.61 -9.99 17.45
C VAL A 97 -6.65 -9.92 16.33
N LEU A 98 -6.22 -9.90 15.06
CA LEU A 98 -7.15 -9.82 13.92
C LEU A 98 -8.13 -11.00 13.87
N LYS A 99 -7.67 -12.22 14.16
CA LYS A 99 -8.54 -13.39 14.30
C LYS A 99 -9.59 -13.23 15.41
N SER A 100 -9.24 -12.55 16.50
CA SER A 100 -10.18 -12.29 17.60
C SER A 100 -11.25 -11.26 17.24
N PHE A 101 -11.03 -10.47 16.19
CA PHE A 101 -12.02 -9.57 15.58
C PHE A 101 -12.74 -10.22 14.39
N ASP A 102 -12.58 -11.53 14.18
CA ASP A 102 -13.09 -12.28 13.02
C ASP A 102 -12.65 -11.70 11.66
N VAL A 103 -11.49 -11.04 11.61
CA VAL A 103 -10.95 -10.48 10.38
C VAL A 103 -10.27 -11.58 9.57
N PRO A 104 -10.71 -11.85 8.32
CA PRO A 104 -10.05 -12.80 7.45
C PRO A 104 -8.65 -12.32 7.06
N ILE A 105 -7.70 -13.25 7.10
CA ILE A 105 -6.29 -13.02 6.74
C ILE A 105 -6.01 -13.66 5.39
N PHE A 106 -5.48 -12.87 4.46
CA PHE A 106 -5.07 -13.30 3.13
C PHE A 106 -3.55 -13.21 3.00
N GLU A 107 -2.94 -14.31 2.58
CA GLU A 107 -1.51 -14.43 2.34
C GLU A 107 -1.29 -15.50 1.27
N LYS A 108 -0.30 -15.31 0.39
CA LYS A 108 -0.08 -16.21 -0.75
C LYS A 108 1.38 -16.27 -1.16
N GLU A 109 1.93 -17.48 -1.25
CA GLU A 109 3.31 -17.68 -1.65
C GLU A 109 3.56 -17.16 -3.07
N GLY A 110 4.70 -16.51 -3.26
CA GLY A 110 5.11 -15.94 -4.54
C GLY A 110 4.49 -14.57 -4.88
N PHE A 111 3.60 -14.05 -4.02
CA PHE A 111 2.97 -12.72 -4.15
C PHE A 111 3.24 -11.88 -2.90
N GLU A 112 3.26 -10.56 -3.07
CA GLU A 112 3.35 -9.59 -1.97
C GLU A 112 1.94 -9.20 -1.50
N ALA A 113 1.84 -8.65 -0.29
CA ALA A 113 0.58 -8.13 0.23
C ALA A 113 -0.06 -7.12 -0.73
N ASP A 114 0.74 -6.29 -1.40
CA ASP A 114 0.31 -5.31 -2.40
C ASP A 114 -0.44 -5.96 -3.58
N ASP A 115 0.00 -7.14 -4.03
CA ASP A 115 -0.64 -7.87 -5.12
C ASP A 115 -2.03 -8.38 -4.69
N ILE A 116 -2.15 -8.82 -3.43
CA ILE A 116 -3.40 -9.28 -2.83
C ILE A 116 -4.36 -8.09 -2.67
N ILE A 117 -3.87 -6.96 -2.16
CA ILE A 117 -4.64 -5.71 -2.00
C ILE A 117 -5.16 -5.22 -3.35
N GLY A 118 -4.29 -5.14 -4.36
CA GLY A 118 -4.67 -4.77 -5.73
C GLY A 118 -5.75 -5.71 -6.29
N THR A 119 -5.61 -7.01 -6.06
CA THR A 119 -6.60 -8.00 -6.50
C THR A 119 -7.96 -7.81 -5.82
N ILE A 120 -7.99 -7.68 -4.49
CA ILE A 120 -9.25 -7.53 -3.73
C ILE A 120 -9.93 -6.20 -4.08
N SER A 121 -9.19 -5.09 -4.08
CA SER A 121 -9.73 -3.75 -4.38
C SER A 121 -10.27 -3.62 -5.79
N ASN A 122 -9.72 -4.36 -6.76
CA ASN A 122 -10.23 -4.40 -8.12
C ASN A 122 -11.46 -5.31 -8.28
N LEU A 123 -11.53 -6.43 -7.54
CA LEU A 123 -12.62 -7.40 -7.66
C LEU A 123 -13.86 -7.04 -6.83
N ALA A 124 -13.69 -6.44 -5.65
CA ALA A 124 -14.79 -6.15 -4.74
C ALA A 124 -15.87 -5.24 -5.36
N PRO A 125 -15.55 -4.14 -6.06
CA PRO A 125 -16.56 -3.27 -6.68
C PRO A 125 -17.24 -3.89 -7.91
N ARG A 126 -16.60 -4.87 -8.57
CA ARG A 126 -17.05 -5.41 -9.87
C ARG A 126 -18.04 -6.57 -9.76
N LYS A 127 -18.18 -7.19 -8.59
CA LYS A 127 -19.08 -8.32 -8.41
C LYS A 127 -20.53 -7.83 -8.27
N GLN A 128 -21.33 -8.03 -9.33
CA GLN A 128 -22.76 -7.66 -9.45
C GLN A 128 -23.65 -8.15 -8.30
N ALA A 129 -23.19 -9.12 -7.50
CA ALA A 129 -23.94 -9.66 -6.36
C ALA A 129 -23.89 -8.77 -5.10
N TRP A 130 -23.09 -7.70 -5.11
CA TRP A 130 -22.89 -6.85 -3.94
C TRP A 130 -23.52 -5.47 -4.19
N PRO A 131 -24.03 -4.81 -3.13
CA PRO A 131 -24.29 -3.37 -3.21
C PRO A 131 -22.99 -2.64 -3.58
N GLU A 132 -23.09 -1.37 -4.02
CA GLU A 132 -21.89 -0.57 -4.29
C GLU A 132 -20.95 -0.58 -3.08
N VAL A 133 -19.68 -0.98 -3.28
CA VAL A 133 -18.68 -1.09 -2.22
C VAL A 133 -17.63 0.01 -2.38
N GLU A 134 -17.52 0.88 -1.37
CA GLU A 134 -16.36 1.75 -1.18
C GLU A 134 -15.22 0.93 -0.57
N THR A 135 -14.05 0.96 -1.18
CA THR A 135 -12.84 0.35 -0.62
C THR A 135 -11.95 1.41 0.01
N VAL A 136 -11.51 1.15 1.24
CA VAL A 136 -10.49 1.95 1.93
C VAL A 136 -9.30 1.05 2.23
N ILE A 137 -8.16 1.32 1.59
CA ILE A 137 -6.91 0.61 1.84
C ILE A 137 -6.20 1.31 3.00
N LEU A 138 -5.97 0.60 4.10
CA LEU A 138 -5.21 1.08 5.23
C LEU A 138 -3.75 0.63 5.08
N SER A 139 -2.84 1.55 4.77
CA SER A 139 -1.43 1.23 4.51
C SER A 139 -0.47 2.30 5.03
N GLY A 140 0.75 1.90 5.37
CA GLY A 140 1.87 2.82 5.63
C GLY A 140 2.68 3.16 4.38
N ASP A 141 2.41 2.48 3.26
CA ASP A 141 3.11 2.55 1.99
C ASP A 141 2.33 3.40 0.99
N LEU A 142 3.03 4.35 0.38
CA LEU A 142 2.46 5.27 -0.60
C LEU A 142 2.36 4.63 -1.99
N ASP A 143 2.89 3.43 -2.18
CA ASP A 143 2.78 2.68 -3.43
C ASP A 143 1.34 2.26 -3.70
N THR A 144 0.56 2.05 -2.65
CA THR A 144 -0.87 1.77 -2.72
C THR A 144 -1.69 2.91 -3.33
N LEU A 145 -1.13 4.13 -3.43
CA LEU A 145 -1.80 5.27 -4.04
C LEU A 145 -2.12 5.06 -5.53
N GLN A 146 -1.40 4.17 -6.22
CA GLN A 146 -1.71 3.79 -7.60
C GLN A 146 -3.08 3.08 -7.74
N LEU A 147 -3.63 2.55 -6.64
CA LEU A 147 -4.92 1.85 -6.62
C LEU A 147 -6.10 2.79 -6.39
N VAL A 148 -5.85 4.08 -6.11
CA VAL A 148 -6.90 5.08 -5.87
C VAL A 148 -7.72 5.26 -7.14
N ASN A 149 -9.04 5.24 -7.02
CA ASN A 149 -10.00 5.43 -8.10
C ASN A 149 -11.35 5.90 -7.51
N PRO A 150 -12.42 6.12 -8.30
CA PRO A 150 -13.70 6.61 -7.75
C PRO A 150 -14.32 5.74 -6.64
N CYS A 151 -13.99 4.45 -6.58
CA CYS A 151 -14.47 3.50 -5.57
C CYS A 151 -13.41 3.13 -4.52
N THR A 152 -12.14 3.49 -4.71
CA THR A 152 -11.02 3.11 -3.83
C THR A 152 -10.27 4.32 -3.31
N LYS A 153 -10.14 4.42 -1.99
CA LYS A 153 -9.33 5.43 -1.31
C LYS A 153 -8.23 4.77 -0.50
N VAL A 154 -7.17 5.51 -0.20
CA VAL A 154 -6.06 5.03 0.65
C VAL A 154 -6.00 5.85 1.92
N TYR A 155 -6.15 5.21 3.07
CA TYR A 155 -5.97 5.82 4.38
C TYR A 155 -4.55 5.52 4.87
N ALA A 156 -3.69 6.54 4.77
CA ALA A 156 -2.25 6.40 4.98
C ALA A 156 -1.74 7.09 6.24
N LEU A 157 -0.68 6.53 6.83
CA LEU A 157 0.06 7.12 7.95
C LEU A 157 1.11 8.12 7.42
N ARG A 158 0.95 9.42 7.75
CA ARG A 158 1.92 10.47 7.39
C ARG A 158 3.09 10.52 8.38
N LYS A 159 2.78 10.71 9.66
CA LYS A 159 3.77 10.82 10.73
C LYS A 159 3.34 10.01 11.96
N GLY A 160 4.11 8.97 12.25
CA GLY A 160 3.81 8.04 13.32
C GLY A 160 2.46 7.35 13.14
N VAL A 161 1.82 6.98 14.26
CA VAL A 161 0.56 6.22 14.27
C VAL A 161 -0.71 7.08 14.41
N LYS A 162 -0.56 8.40 14.63
CA LYS A 162 -1.69 9.31 14.92
C LYS A 162 -2.06 10.21 13.74
N ASP A 163 -1.06 10.69 13.00
CA ASP A 163 -1.24 11.56 11.84
C ASP A 163 -1.56 10.72 10.59
N THR A 164 -2.83 10.75 10.21
CA THR A 164 -3.41 9.98 9.12
C THR A 164 -3.97 10.90 8.06
N VAL A 165 -3.97 10.44 6.82
CA VAL A 165 -4.58 11.14 5.68
C VAL A 165 -5.34 10.15 4.83
N LEU A 166 -6.57 10.51 4.46
CA LEU A 166 -7.32 9.81 3.43
C LEU A 166 -6.97 10.42 2.08
N TYR A 167 -6.37 9.65 1.17
CA TYR A 167 -6.10 10.00 -0.22
C TYR A 167 -7.23 9.52 -1.12
N ASP A 168 -7.87 10.48 -1.78
CA ASP A 168 -8.67 10.29 -2.98
C ASP A 168 -7.88 10.79 -4.20
N ILE A 169 -8.52 10.80 -5.37
CA ILE A 169 -7.88 11.20 -6.63
C ILE A 169 -7.31 12.63 -6.53
N GLU A 170 -8.04 13.57 -5.93
CA GLU A 170 -7.60 14.95 -5.83
C GLU A 170 -6.39 15.11 -4.91
N LYS A 171 -6.37 14.44 -3.76
CA LYS A 171 -5.19 14.45 -2.89
C LYS A 171 -3.99 13.73 -3.49
N VAL A 172 -4.21 12.73 -4.35
CA VAL A 172 -3.12 12.13 -5.14
C VAL A 172 -2.54 13.16 -6.10
N LYS A 173 -3.39 13.88 -6.85
CA LYS A 173 -2.94 14.95 -7.75
C LYS A 173 -2.17 16.04 -7.00
N GLU A 174 -2.69 16.52 -5.86
CA GLU A 174 -1.99 17.49 -5.01
C GLU A 174 -0.61 17.00 -4.60
N LYS A 175 -0.51 15.71 -4.20
CA LYS A 175 0.74 15.11 -3.74
C LYS A 175 1.76 14.93 -4.86
N PHE A 176 1.32 14.59 -6.07
CA PHE A 176 2.19 14.30 -7.21
C PHE A 176 2.13 15.39 -8.29
N GLN A 177 1.89 16.64 -7.89
CA GLN A 177 1.97 17.84 -8.75
C GLN A 177 1.13 17.73 -10.04
N GLY A 178 -0.07 17.16 -9.93
CA GLY A 178 -1.03 17.02 -11.02
C GLY A 178 -1.14 15.60 -11.60
N LEU A 179 -0.23 14.68 -11.25
CA LEU A 179 -0.34 13.30 -11.72
C LEU A 179 -1.54 12.58 -11.08
N ILE A 180 -2.24 11.79 -11.90
CA ILE A 180 -3.36 10.94 -11.46
C ILE A 180 -2.85 9.58 -10.97
N PRO A 181 -3.64 8.82 -10.18
CA PRO A 181 -3.24 7.50 -9.66
C PRO A 181 -2.65 6.56 -10.70
N GLU A 182 -3.24 6.53 -11.90
CA GLU A 182 -2.84 5.68 -13.02
C GLU A 182 -1.42 6.00 -13.53
N GLN A 183 -0.96 7.22 -13.33
CA GLN A 183 0.38 7.68 -13.75
C GLN A 183 1.47 7.42 -12.71
N ILE A 184 1.11 6.99 -11.48
CA ILE A 184 2.10 6.75 -10.41
C ILE A 184 3.06 5.62 -10.79
N LEU A 185 2.57 4.59 -11.47
CA LEU A 185 3.39 3.48 -11.95
C LEU A 185 4.43 3.95 -12.97
N ASP A 186 4.00 4.74 -13.95
CA ASP A 186 4.88 5.29 -14.98
C ASP A 186 5.90 6.26 -14.36
N PHE A 187 5.47 7.07 -13.40
CA PHE A 187 6.33 7.99 -12.66
C PHE A 187 7.47 7.25 -11.93
N LYS A 188 7.14 6.14 -11.25
CA LYS A 188 8.13 5.26 -10.62
C LYS A 188 9.03 4.58 -11.64
N SER A 189 8.49 4.15 -12.77
CA SER A 189 9.26 3.51 -13.84
C SER A 189 10.29 4.46 -14.45
N LEU A 190 9.94 5.73 -14.59
CA LEU A 190 10.84 6.78 -15.10
C LEU A 190 11.94 7.15 -14.10
N ARG A 191 11.57 7.45 -12.85
CA ARG A 191 12.52 7.96 -11.85
C ARG A 191 13.29 6.86 -11.10
N GLY A 192 12.78 5.63 -11.16
CA GLY A 192 13.21 4.51 -10.32
C GLY A 192 12.59 4.50 -8.92
N ASP A 193 12.94 3.47 -8.15
CA ASP A 193 12.56 3.31 -6.76
C ASP A 193 13.75 2.84 -5.93
N ALA A 194 14.37 3.78 -5.20
CA ALA A 194 15.51 3.47 -4.36
C ALA A 194 15.18 2.51 -3.22
N SER A 195 13.93 2.51 -2.71
CA SER A 195 13.52 1.64 -1.60
C SER A 195 13.39 0.17 -2.02
N ASP A 196 13.07 -0.05 -3.29
CA ASP A 196 13.01 -1.38 -3.93
C ASP A 196 14.25 -1.71 -4.76
N ASN A 197 15.25 -0.83 -4.73
CA ASN A 197 16.47 -0.91 -5.54
C ASN A 197 16.17 -1.04 -7.05
N ILE A 198 15.09 -0.42 -7.53
CA ILE A 198 14.72 -0.37 -8.94
C ILE A 198 15.41 0.85 -9.58
N PRO A 199 16.28 0.66 -10.59
CA PRO A 199 16.89 1.77 -11.30
C PRO A 199 15.84 2.51 -12.16
N GLY A 200 15.95 3.82 -12.22
CA GLY A 200 15.20 4.66 -13.15
C GLY A 200 15.93 4.86 -14.47
N VAL A 201 15.32 5.64 -15.35
CA VAL A 201 15.95 6.12 -16.58
C VAL A 201 17.05 7.12 -16.22
N THR A 202 18.26 6.91 -16.77
CA THR A 202 19.39 7.80 -16.50
C THR A 202 19.08 9.24 -16.90
N GLY A 203 19.27 10.18 -15.96
CA GLY A 203 18.99 11.60 -16.17
C GLY A 203 17.53 12.01 -15.95
N VAL A 204 16.62 11.07 -15.69
CA VAL A 204 15.21 11.38 -15.41
C VAL A 204 14.97 11.33 -13.90
N GLY A 205 15.01 12.52 -13.28
CA GLY A 205 14.64 12.70 -11.88
C GLY A 205 13.13 12.91 -11.67
N GLU A 206 12.74 13.17 -10.43
CA GLU A 206 11.34 13.41 -10.06
C GLU A 206 10.66 14.51 -10.90
N LYS A 207 11.30 15.66 -11.05
CA LYS A 207 10.73 16.79 -11.81
C LYS A 207 10.52 16.45 -13.28
N THR A 208 11.55 15.89 -13.92
CA THR A 208 11.51 15.50 -15.33
C THR A 208 10.46 14.40 -15.56
N ALA A 209 10.34 13.43 -14.67
CA ALA A 209 9.31 12.39 -14.77
C ALA A 209 7.89 12.99 -14.72
N ILE A 210 7.63 13.94 -13.82
CA ILE A 210 6.34 14.63 -13.73
C ILE A 210 6.07 15.42 -15.01
N GLU A 211 7.02 16.24 -15.47
CA GLU A 211 6.87 17.04 -16.69
C GLU A 211 6.54 16.18 -17.92
N LEU A 212 7.26 15.07 -18.08
CA LEU A 212 7.03 14.12 -19.19
C LEU A 212 5.63 13.51 -19.10
N LEU A 213 5.19 13.08 -17.92
CA LEU A 213 3.86 12.45 -17.78
C LEU A 213 2.70 13.45 -17.87
N LEU A 214 2.89 14.69 -17.44
CA LEU A 214 1.91 15.74 -17.70
C LEU A 214 1.81 16.08 -19.19
N LYS A 215 2.92 16.04 -19.92
CA LYS A 215 2.95 16.33 -21.36
C LYS A 215 2.39 15.18 -22.20
N PHE A 216 2.82 13.95 -21.94
CA PHE A 216 2.56 12.79 -22.80
C PHE A 216 1.48 11.85 -22.24
N GLY A 217 1.09 12.02 -20.98
CA GLY A 217 0.05 11.21 -20.33
C GLY A 217 0.53 9.86 -19.82
N SER A 218 1.32 9.12 -20.59
CA SER A 218 1.80 7.78 -20.23
C SER A 218 3.22 7.49 -20.72
N LEU A 219 3.85 6.49 -20.13
CA LEU A 219 5.15 5.99 -20.58
C LEU A 219 5.10 5.48 -22.03
N GLU A 220 4.01 4.81 -22.42
CA GLU A 220 3.81 4.32 -23.78
C GLU A 220 3.81 5.46 -24.81
N ASN A 221 3.18 6.60 -24.49
CA ASN A 221 3.16 7.75 -25.39
C ASN A 221 4.53 8.42 -25.51
N ILE A 222 5.34 8.42 -24.43
CA ILE A 222 6.73 8.88 -24.48
C ILE A 222 7.54 8.03 -25.47
N TYR A 223 7.39 6.70 -25.42
CA TYR A 223 8.10 5.81 -26.34
C TYR A 223 7.66 5.99 -27.79
N LYS A 224 6.36 6.19 -28.04
CA LYS A 224 5.85 6.47 -29.40
C LYS A 224 6.47 7.73 -29.99
N GLU A 225 6.54 8.82 -29.22
CA GLU A 225 7.17 10.07 -29.67
C GLU A 225 8.66 9.87 -30.03
N ILE A 226 9.40 9.12 -29.22
CA ILE A 226 10.82 8.83 -29.47
C ILE A 226 11.04 7.99 -30.73
N GLU A 227 10.10 7.11 -31.07
CA GLU A 227 10.14 6.32 -32.29
C GLU A 227 9.82 7.19 -33.52
N GLU A 228 8.83 8.09 -33.41
CA GLU A 228 8.46 9.03 -34.48
C GLU A 228 9.58 10.02 -34.80
N ASP A 229 10.25 10.60 -33.79
CA ASP A 229 11.40 11.52 -33.96
C ASP A 229 12.65 10.88 -34.60
N LYS A 230 12.72 9.53 -34.66
CA LYS A 230 13.81 8.79 -35.31
C LYS A 230 13.51 8.43 -36.77
N SER A 231 12.32 8.75 -37.26
CA SER A 231 11.88 8.53 -38.66
C SER A 231 12.16 9.75 -39.52
#